data_AF-A0A3A0GGV5-F1
#
_entry.id   AF-A0A3A0GGV5-F1
#
_cell.length_a   1.000
_cell.length_b   1.000
_cell.length_c   1.000
_cell.angle_alpha   90.00
_cell.angle_beta   90.00
_cell.angle_gamma   90.00
#
_symmetry.space_group_name_H-M   'P 1'
#
loop_
_entity.id
_entity.type
_entity.pdbx_description
1 polymer ?
#
loop_
_entity_poly.entity_id
_entity_poly.type
_entity_poly.pdbx_seq_one_letter_code
_entity_poly.pdbx_strand_id
1 'polypeptide(L)'
;MGLAGDGVPEPGSPGAAACPTGSSQPADPDLVAAGWELRFLADAGRAAEARALYTSLGFEVRAEAVVAERLGAYCEGCQVAICLSHTLLYTRRPAPPRPEQPDQPDRETDHVQR
;
A
#
# COMPACT_ATOMS: atom_id res chain seq x y z
N MET A 1 -47.51 -1.29 -48.17
CA MET A 1 -47.63 -2.05 -46.91
C MET A 1 -46.23 -2.25 -46.35
N GLY A 2 -45.75 -1.29 -45.55
CA GLY A 2 -44.45 -1.37 -44.87
C GLY A 2 -44.71 -1.47 -43.38
N LEU A 3 -44.34 -2.59 -42.78
CA LEU A 3 -44.45 -2.79 -41.33
C LEU A 3 -43.28 -2.06 -40.67
N ALA A 4 -43.62 -1.21 -39.71
CA ALA A 4 -42.69 -0.42 -38.93
C ALA A 4 -41.66 -1.31 -38.23
N GLY A 5 -40.39 -0.96 -38.37
CA GLY A 5 -39.34 -1.44 -37.47
C GLY A 5 -39.57 -0.83 -36.11
N ASP A 6 -39.85 -1.67 -35.11
CA ASP A 6 -39.80 -1.32 -33.70
C ASP A 6 -38.32 -1.23 -33.29
N GLY A 7 -37.70 -0.12 -33.65
CA GLY A 7 -36.36 0.23 -33.18
C GLY A 7 -36.52 0.91 -31.84
N VAL A 8 -36.57 0.14 -30.76
CA VAL A 8 -36.41 0.68 -29.40
C VAL A 8 -34.98 1.23 -29.31
N PRO A 9 -34.76 2.55 -29.13
CA PRO A 9 -33.43 3.03 -28.82
C PRO A 9 -33.10 2.60 -27.38
N GLU A 10 -32.10 1.74 -27.24
CA GLU A 10 -31.51 1.42 -25.95
C GLU A 10 -31.14 2.72 -25.22
N PRO A 11 -31.51 2.90 -23.94
CA PRO A 11 -31.11 4.08 -23.20
C PRO A 11 -29.59 4.07 -23.12
N GLY A 12 -28.98 5.04 -23.79
CA GLY A 12 -27.56 5.31 -23.74
C GLY A 12 -27.09 5.28 -22.30
N SER A 13 -26.23 4.30 -22.01
CA SER A 13 -25.49 4.21 -20.76
C SER A 13 -24.89 5.58 -20.49
N PRO A 14 -25.27 6.31 -19.42
CA PRO A 14 -24.60 7.54 -19.08
C PRO A 14 -23.15 7.16 -18.84
N GLY A 15 -22.29 7.79 -19.64
CA GLY A 15 -20.90 7.40 -19.81
C GLY A 15 -20.26 7.02 -18.48
N ALA A 16 -19.66 5.83 -18.47
CA ALA A 16 -18.67 5.48 -17.47
C ALA A 16 -17.66 6.63 -17.47
N ALA A 17 -17.81 7.58 -16.55
CA ALA A 17 -16.80 8.56 -16.26
C ALA A 17 -15.57 7.72 -15.99
N ALA A 18 -14.61 7.78 -16.91
CA ALA A 18 -13.41 6.98 -16.85
C ALA A 18 -12.80 7.24 -15.48
N CYS A 19 -12.89 6.25 -14.59
CA CYS A 19 -12.38 6.39 -13.24
C CYS A 19 -10.90 6.73 -13.40
N PRO A 20 -10.41 7.85 -12.84
CA PRO A 20 -9.02 8.24 -13.02
C PRO A 20 -8.14 7.07 -12.57
N THR A 21 -7.50 6.46 -13.55
CA THR A 21 -6.68 5.28 -13.36
C THR A 21 -5.40 5.75 -12.67
N GLY A 22 -5.25 5.38 -11.40
CA GLY A 22 -4.05 5.62 -10.61
C GLY A 22 -3.89 7.07 -10.14
N SER A 23 -4.63 7.47 -9.12
CA SER A 23 -4.19 8.60 -8.30
C SER A 23 -3.34 8.07 -7.15
N SER A 24 -2.05 8.41 -7.18
CA SER A 24 -1.15 8.21 -6.05
C SER A 24 -1.69 9.03 -4.89
N GLN A 25 -2.23 8.34 -3.88
CA GLN A 25 -2.81 8.98 -2.70
C GLN A 25 -1.74 9.82 -1.99
N PRO A 26 -2.05 11.08 -1.60
CA PRO A 26 -1.12 11.87 -0.83
C PRO A 26 -0.87 11.22 0.54
N ALA A 27 0.39 11.21 0.97
CA ALA A 27 0.79 10.70 2.28
C ALA A 27 0.18 11.54 3.42
N ASP A 28 -0.08 10.90 4.56
CA ASP A 28 -0.50 11.61 5.77
C ASP A 28 0.58 12.62 6.22
N PRO A 29 0.27 13.91 6.35
CA PRO A 29 1.25 14.90 6.78
C PRO A 29 1.79 14.62 8.19
N ASP A 30 0.98 14.08 9.11
CA ASP A 30 1.42 13.77 10.48
C ASP A 30 2.37 12.57 10.51
N LEU A 31 2.11 11.56 9.67
CA LEU A 31 3.02 10.41 9.54
C LEU A 31 4.33 10.83 8.88
N VAL A 32 4.27 11.66 7.83
CA VAL A 32 5.46 12.21 7.18
C VAL A 32 6.28 13.06 8.15
N ALA A 33 5.64 13.91 8.95
CA ALA A 33 6.31 14.69 9.99
C ALA A 33 6.97 13.80 11.06
N ALA A 34 6.39 12.63 11.36
CA ALA A 34 6.96 11.61 12.24
C ALA A 34 8.01 10.69 11.55
N GLY A 35 8.42 11.01 10.32
CA GLY A 35 9.48 10.30 9.59
C GLY A 35 9.02 9.04 8.87
N TRP A 36 7.71 8.85 8.67
CA TRP A 36 7.17 7.75 7.87
C TRP A 36 7.09 8.12 6.40
N GLU A 37 7.45 7.19 5.53
CA GLU A 37 7.30 7.32 4.08
C GLU A 37 6.15 6.43 3.60
N LEU A 38 5.18 7.01 2.88
CA LEU A 38 4.15 6.23 2.19
C LEU A 38 4.78 5.46 1.03
N ARG A 39 4.62 4.13 1.01
CA ARG A 39 5.12 3.27 -0.07
C ARG A 39 4.09 3.07 -1.15
N PHE A 40 2.93 2.53 -0.78
CA PHE A 40 1.86 2.25 -1.73
C PHE A 40 0.55 1.92 -1.01
N LEU A 41 -0.51 1.97 -1.79
CA LEU A 41 -1.81 1.39 -1.50
C LEU A 41 -1.80 -0.07 -1.99
N ALA A 42 -2.23 -1.01 -1.16
CA ALA A 42 -2.33 -2.43 -1.53
C ALA A 42 -3.56 -3.06 -0.91
N ASP A 43 -4.08 -4.11 -1.54
CA ASP A 43 -5.06 -4.98 -0.90
C ASP A 43 -4.48 -5.64 0.35
N ALA A 44 -5.36 -6.16 1.21
CA ALA A 44 -4.96 -6.73 2.50
C ALA A 44 -3.92 -7.86 2.38
N GLY A 45 -4.00 -8.71 1.35
CA GLY A 45 -3.06 -9.82 1.15
C GLY A 45 -1.67 -9.29 0.81
N ARG A 46 -1.58 -8.43 -0.20
CA ARG A 46 -0.32 -7.82 -0.61
C ARG A 46 0.29 -6.92 0.46
N ALA A 47 -0.53 -6.23 1.26
CA ALA A 47 -0.06 -5.44 2.38
C ALA A 47 0.59 -6.33 3.47
N ALA A 48 0.02 -7.51 3.74
CA ALA A 48 0.59 -8.46 4.69
C ALA A 48 1.95 -9.01 4.22
N GLU A 49 2.05 -9.40 2.95
CA GLU A 49 3.31 -9.85 2.34
C GLU A 49 4.38 -8.76 2.39
N ALA A 50 4.02 -7.54 1.97
CA ALA A 50 4.93 -6.41 2.00
C ALA A 50 5.39 -6.06 3.41
N ARG A 51 4.50 -6.16 4.40
CA ARG A 51 4.86 -5.96 5.80
C ARG A 51 5.91 -6.96 6.24
N ALA A 52 5.72 -8.25 5.94
CA ALA A 52 6.68 -9.29 6.28
C ALA A 52 8.05 -9.02 5.61
N LEU A 53 8.04 -8.66 4.32
CA LEU A 53 9.24 -8.34 3.56
C LEU A 53 9.99 -7.12 4.13
N TYR A 54 9.32 -5.99 4.32
CA TYR A 54 9.99 -4.79 4.82
C TYR A 54 10.48 -4.98 6.27
N THR A 55 9.75 -5.74 7.08
CA THR A 55 10.19 -6.07 8.44
C THR A 55 11.46 -6.94 8.41
N SER A 56 11.58 -7.91 7.50
CA SER A 56 12.81 -8.74 7.38
C SER A 56 14.01 -7.96 6.87
N LEU A 57 13.77 -6.89 6.09
CA LEU A 57 14.78 -5.91 5.69
C LEU A 57 15.15 -4.93 6.81
N GLY A 58 14.55 -5.08 8.00
CA GLY A 58 14.79 -4.24 9.15
C GLY A 58 14.16 -2.87 9.02
N PHE A 59 13.03 -2.71 8.32
CA PHE A 59 12.24 -1.47 8.40
C PHE A 59 11.16 -1.59 9.47
N GLU A 60 10.79 -0.45 10.05
CA GLU A 60 9.53 -0.36 10.75
C GLU A 60 8.41 -0.14 9.74
N VAL A 61 7.33 -0.91 9.88
CA VAL A 61 6.22 -0.92 8.93
C VAL A 61 4.91 -0.63 9.65
N ARG A 62 4.12 0.28 9.09
CA ARG A 62 2.82 0.68 9.59
C ARG A 62 1.79 0.59 8.48
N ALA A 63 0.66 -0.05 8.75
CA ALA A 63 -0.42 -0.22 7.79
C ALA A 63 -1.65 0.54 8.31
N GLU A 64 -2.17 1.47 7.51
CA GLU A 64 -3.27 2.36 7.89
C GLU A 64 -4.48 2.18 6.97
N ALA A 65 -5.68 2.21 7.55
CA ALA A 65 -6.91 2.15 6.79
C ALA A 65 -7.00 3.35 5.84
N VAL A 66 -7.59 3.13 4.66
CA VAL A 66 -7.83 4.19 3.70
C VAL A 66 -9.09 4.94 4.09
N VAL A 67 -9.02 6.26 4.12
CA VAL A 67 -10.18 7.13 4.37
C VAL A 67 -10.65 7.77 3.06
N ALA A 68 -11.97 7.83 2.87
CA ALA A 68 -12.59 8.24 1.61
C ALA A 68 -12.23 9.69 1.23
N GLU A 69 -12.02 10.55 2.21
CA GLU A 69 -11.63 11.95 2.04
C GLU A 69 -10.29 12.10 1.32
N ARG A 70 -9.40 11.10 1.42
CA ARG A 70 -8.12 11.08 0.70
C ARG A 70 -8.25 10.56 -0.73
N LEU A 71 -9.30 9.81 -1.01
CA LEU A 71 -9.57 9.23 -2.33
C LEU A 71 -10.03 10.29 -3.35
N GLY A 72 -10.45 11.47 -2.89
CA GLY A 72 -10.60 12.66 -3.73
C GLY A 72 -11.48 12.42 -4.96
N ALA A 73 -10.85 12.35 -6.14
CA ALA A 73 -11.50 12.28 -7.46
C ALA A 73 -12.11 10.92 -7.83
N TYR A 74 -11.99 9.89 -6.99
CA TYR A 74 -12.69 8.62 -7.22
C TYR A 74 -14.20 8.82 -7.07
N CYS A 75 -15.01 8.09 -7.85
CA CYS A 75 -16.45 8.05 -7.62
C CYS A 75 -16.75 7.35 -6.28
N GLU A 76 -17.91 7.64 -5.69
CA GLU A 76 -18.30 7.11 -4.37
C GLU A 76 -18.17 5.58 -4.28
N GLY A 77 -18.62 4.85 -5.30
CA GLY A 77 -18.51 3.40 -5.34
C GLY A 77 -17.05 2.90 -5.33
N CYS A 78 -16.14 3.57 -6.03
CA CYS A 78 -14.71 3.26 -5.98
C CYS A 78 -14.11 3.63 -4.62
N GLN A 79 -14.53 4.74 -4.02
CA GLN A 79 -14.05 5.13 -2.69
C GLN A 79 -14.38 4.06 -1.66
N VAL A 80 -15.64 3.61 -1.63
CA VAL A 80 -16.09 2.52 -0.75
C VAL A 80 -15.31 1.24 -1.03
N ALA A 81 -15.18 0.83 -2.30
CA ALA A 81 -14.46 -0.39 -2.65
C ALA A 81 -13.01 -0.36 -2.16
N ILE A 82 -12.30 0.76 -2.34
CA ILE A 82 -10.90 0.92 -1.91
C ILE A 82 -10.82 0.93 -0.37
N CYS A 83 -11.65 1.70 0.32
CA CYS A 83 -11.69 1.76 1.78
C CYS A 83 -11.93 0.40 2.44
N LEU A 84 -12.71 -0.49 1.81
CA LEU A 84 -13.02 -1.81 2.35
C LEU A 84 -11.93 -2.87 2.08
N SER A 85 -11.15 -2.71 1.02
CA SER A 85 -10.27 -3.78 0.53
C SER A 85 -8.78 -3.45 0.58
N HIS A 86 -8.43 -2.17 0.65
CA HIS A 86 -7.05 -1.70 0.59
C HIS A 86 -6.61 -0.99 1.87
N THR A 87 -5.28 -0.99 2.04
CA THR A 87 -4.57 -0.40 3.16
C THR A 87 -3.37 0.38 2.63
N LEU A 88 -3.06 1.51 3.26
CA LEU A 88 -1.86 2.28 2.97
C LEU A 88 -0.68 1.72 3.76
N LEU A 89 0.40 1.38 3.07
CA LEU A 89 1.62 0.87 3.67
C LEU A 89 2.65 1.98 3.82
N TYR A 90 3.05 2.26 5.06
CA TYR A 90 4.11 3.17 5.40
C TYR A 90 5.33 2.40 5.90
N THR A 91 6.53 2.87 5.56
CA THR A 91 7.74 2.39 6.19
C THR A 91 8.58 3.54 6.70
N ARG A 92 9.33 3.30 7.77
CA ARG A 92 10.44 4.16 8.17
C ARG A 92 11.67 3.32 8.40
N ARG A 93 12.83 3.90 8.14
CA ARG A 93 14.07 3.29 8.64
C ARG A 93 13.98 3.26 10.17
N PRO A 94 14.34 2.16 10.83
CA PRO A 94 14.52 2.21 12.26
C PRO A 94 15.57 3.27 12.54
N ALA A 95 15.44 3.94 13.69
CA ALA A 95 16.60 4.60 14.26
C ALA A 95 17.76 3.59 14.27
N PRO A 96 18.97 3.98 13.83
CA PRO A 96 20.10 3.06 13.86
C PRO A 96 20.15 2.41 15.23
N PRO A 97 20.33 1.08 15.33
CA PRO A 97 20.53 0.45 16.62
C PRO A 97 21.63 1.25 17.31
N ARG A 98 21.37 1.69 18.56
CA ARG A 98 22.45 2.19 19.42
C ARG A 98 23.58 1.16 19.29
N PRO A 99 24.81 1.56 18.91
CA PRO A 99 25.81 0.63 18.41
C PRO A 99 25.85 -0.59 19.31
N GLU A 100 25.37 -1.71 18.77
CA GLU A 100 25.46 -3.00 19.39
C GLU A 100 26.94 -3.21 19.70
N GLN A 101 27.27 -3.31 20.99
CA GLN A 101 28.64 -3.55 21.41
C GLN A 101 29.11 -4.80 20.68
N PRO A 102 30.28 -4.77 20.01
CA PRO A 102 30.78 -5.91 19.27
C PRO A 102 30.85 -7.12 20.20
N ASP A 103 30.04 -8.13 19.91
CA ASP A 103 30.16 -9.45 20.52
C ASP A 103 31.38 -10.14 19.89
N GLN A 104 32.55 -9.95 20.50
CA GLN A 104 33.71 -10.81 20.33
C GLN A 104 34.48 -10.84 21.65
N PRO A 105 35.05 -12.00 22.07
CA PRO A 105 35.80 -12.83 21.13
C PRO A 105 35.84 -14.36 21.39
N ASP A 106 36.56 -15.01 20.49
CA ASP A 106 37.32 -16.26 20.65
C ASP A 106 36.55 -17.57 20.81
N ARG A 107 36.49 -18.34 19.71
CA ARG A 107 37.02 -19.70 19.69
C ARG A 107 37.57 -20.04 18.31
N GLU A 108 38.76 -19.50 18.04
CA GLU A 108 39.77 -20.23 17.28
C GLU A 108 40.04 -21.53 18.06
N THR A 109 39.36 -22.62 17.70
CA THR A 109 39.84 -23.95 18.07
C THR A 109 40.91 -24.33 17.06
N ASP A 110 42.12 -23.87 17.33
CA ASP A 110 43.35 -24.49 16.86
C ASP A 110 43.30 -25.98 17.23
N HIS A 111 42.96 -26.82 16.26
CA HIS A 111 43.25 -28.25 16.29
C HIS A 111 44.25 -28.58 15.19
N VAL A 112 45.42 -27.93 15.29
CA VAL A 112 46.70 -28.60 15.06
C VAL A 112 47.10 -29.20 16.41
N GLN A 113 47.24 -30.53 16.50
CA GLN A 113 48.40 -31.20 17.13
C GLN A 113 48.30 -32.73 16.93
N ARG A 114 49.29 -33.23 16.19
CA ARG A 114 49.91 -34.57 16.15
C ARG A 114 49.10 -35.82 15.80
#